data_AF-A0A9J6CY88-F1
#
_entry.id   AF-A0A9J6CY88-F1
#
_cell.length_a   1.000
_cell.length_b   1.000
_cell.length_c   1.000
_cell.angle_alpha   90.00
_cell.angle_beta   90.00
_cell.angle_gamma   90.00
#
_symmetry.space_group_name_H-M   'P 1'
#
loop_
_entity.id
_entity.type
_entity.pdbx_description
1 polymer ?
#
loop_
_entity_poly.entity_id
_entity_poly.type
_entity_poly.pdbx_seq_one_letter_code
_entity_poly.pdbx_strand_id
1 'polypeptide(L)'
;MGLTGSALQEWVDAERVIERDLRAQVRDEQREKIALEERRLQAEERVLLLKLKLQEQKTGSNAGEIGRPASDDAASPAVMDSCGPHKLLPPFNEMRDDLDAYLQRFERVAVSQECSCNEK
;
A
#
# COMPACT_ATOMS: atom_id res chain seq x y z
N MET A 1 -15.93 51.57 38.84
CA MET A 1 -16.71 52.01 37.68
C MET A 1 -16.97 50.78 36.82
N GLY A 2 -18.17 50.19 36.89
CA GLY A 2 -18.56 49.04 36.05
C GLY A 2 -19.03 49.50 34.67
N LEU A 3 -19.06 48.58 33.71
CA LEU A 3 -19.70 48.79 32.40
C LEU A 3 -21.19 49.07 32.62
N THR A 4 -21.72 50.15 32.05
CA THR A 4 -23.14 50.54 32.19
C THR A 4 -23.86 50.51 30.85
N GLY A 5 -25.15 50.16 30.90
CA GLY A 5 -26.09 50.28 29.77
C GLY A 5 -25.60 49.66 28.46
N SER A 6 -25.35 50.51 27.46
CA SER A 6 -24.93 50.11 26.10
C SER A 6 -23.66 49.28 26.09
N ALA A 7 -22.64 49.70 26.84
CA ALA A 7 -21.34 49.02 26.85
C ALA A 7 -21.42 47.62 27.47
N LEU A 8 -22.33 47.41 28.43
CA LEU A 8 -22.60 46.09 28.99
C LEU A 8 -23.34 45.21 27.98
N GLN A 9 -24.27 45.79 27.22
CA GLN A 9 -25.06 45.05 26.22
C GLN A 9 -24.19 44.63 25.02
N GLU A 10 -23.32 45.53 24.54
CA GLU A 10 -22.32 45.22 23.51
C GLU A 10 -21.39 44.09 23.96
N TRP A 11 -20.95 44.12 25.22
CA TRP A 11 -20.13 43.03 25.76
C TRP A 11 -20.89 41.70 25.81
N VAL A 12 -22.14 41.68 26.28
CA VAL A 12 -22.97 40.46 26.31
C VAL A 12 -23.21 39.91 24.90
N ASP A 13 -23.44 40.78 23.92
CA ASP A 13 -23.66 40.36 22.54
C ASP A 13 -22.37 39.82 21.91
N ALA A 14 -21.22 40.44 22.17
CA ALA A 14 -19.92 39.92 21.76
C ALA A 14 -19.63 38.54 22.39
N GLU A 15 -19.89 38.37 23.68
CA GLU A 15 -19.73 37.10 24.39
C GLU A 15 -20.59 35.98 23.75
N ARG A 16 -21.83 36.31 23.38
CA ARG A 16 -22.76 35.38 22.70
C ARG A 16 -22.34 35.03 21.29
N VAL A 17 -21.70 35.95 20.56
CA VAL A 17 -21.12 35.66 19.23
C VAL A 17 -19.96 34.67 19.39
N ILE A 18 -19.04 34.95 20.32
CA ILE A 18 -17.90 34.06 20.61
C ILE A 18 -18.38 32.66 21.00
N GLU A 19 -19.39 32.55 21.86
CA GLU A 19 -19.94 31.25 22.28
C GLU A 19 -20.60 30.48 21.11
N ARG A 20 -21.21 31.18 20.15
CA ARG A 20 -21.77 30.56 18.95
C ARG A 20 -20.69 30.10 18.00
N ASP A 21 -19.66 30.91 17.81
CA ASP A 21 -18.52 30.60 16.93
C ASP A 21 -17.73 29.41 17.46
N LEU A 22 -17.46 29.36 18.77
CA LEU A 22 -16.85 28.20 19.43
C LEU A 22 -17.71 26.94 19.23
N ARG A 23 -19.04 27.04 19.40
CA ARG A 23 -19.94 25.90 19.14
C ARG A 23 -19.98 25.49 17.67
N ALA A 24 -19.79 26.41 16.73
CA ALA A 24 -19.67 26.09 15.32
C ALA A 24 -18.35 25.36 15.04
N GLN A 25 -17.22 25.88 15.53
CA GLN A 25 -15.89 25.27 15.38
C GLN A 25 -15.86 23.85 15.94
N VAL A 26 -16.40 23.61 17.14
CA VAL A 26 -16.47 22.25 17.72
C VAL A 26 -17.23 21.28 16.82
N ARG A 27 -18.33 21.72 16.19
CA ARG A 27 -19.09 20.86 15.28
C ARG A 27 -18.33 20.59 13.99
N ASP A 28 -17.64 21.58 13.46
CA ASP A 28 -16.86 21.44 12.23
C ASP A 28 -15.66 20.52 12.45
N GLU A 29 -14.93 20.67 13.56
CA GLU A 29 -13.86 19.74 13.96
C GLU A 29 -14.38 18.30 14.14
N GLN A 30 -15.57 18.12 14.73
CA GLN A 30 -16.18 16.79 14.86
C GLN A 30 -16.53 16.19 13.51
N ARG A 31 -17.08 17.00 12.59
CA ARG A 31 -17.40 16.55 11.22
C ARG A 31 -16.15 16.16 10.44
N GLU A 32 -15.08 16.94 10.57
CA GLU A 32 -13.80 16.63 9.92
C GLU A 32 -13.19 15.32 10.45
N LYS A 33 -13.24 15.10 11.77
CA LYS A 33 -12.78 13.84 12.39
C LYS A 33 -13.57 12.65 11.88
N ILE A 34 -14.90 12.74 11.85
CA ILE A 34 -15.77 11.67 11.34
C ILE A 34 -15.47 11.40 9.86
N ALA A 35 -15.36 12.45 9.03
CA ALA A 35 -15.07 12.29 7.61
C ALA A 35 -13.69 11.64 7.35
N LEU A 36 -12.69 11.96 8.17
CA LEU A 36 -11.37 11.34 8.09
C LEU A 36 -11.43 9.86 8.49
N GLU A 37 -12.12 9.54 9.59
CA GLU A 37 -12.33 8.16 10.04
C GLU A 37 -13.07 7.32 8.99
N GLU A 38 -14.15 7.84 8.41
CA GLU A 38 -14.90 7.17 7.33
C GLU A 38 -14.00 6.91 6.13
N ARG A 39 -13.20 7.89 5.71
CA ARG A 39 -12.26 7.72 4.59
C ARG A 39 -11.20 6.65 4.88
N ARG A 40 -10.72 6.60 6.13
CA ARG A 40 -9.76 5.58 6.57
C ARG A 40 -10.39 4.19 6.56
N LEU A 41 -11.59 4.03 7.13
CA LEU A 41 -12.31 2.75 7.13
C LEU A 41 -12.58 2.25 5.72
N GLN A 42 -13.04 3.12 4.81
CA GLN A 42 -13.24 2.75 3.40
C GLN A 42 -11.95 2.29 2.72
N ALA A 43 -10.80 2.90 3.04
CA ALA A 43 -9.51 2.46 2.51
C ALA A 43 -9.12 1.09 3.08
N GLU A 44 -9.31 0.87 4.38
CA GLU A 44 -9.03 -0.41 5.04
C GLU A 44 -9.92 -1.53 4.48
N GLU A 45 -11.22 -1.29 4.29
CA GLU A 45 -12.15 -2.22 3.65
C GLU A 45 -11.71 -2.62 2.25
N ARG A 46 -11.31 -1.65 1.42
CA ARG A 46 -10.81 -1.93 0.05
C ARG A 46 -9.56 -2.78 0.08
N VAL A 47 -8.61 -2.50 0.99
CA VAL A 47 -7.40 -3.29 1.13
C VAL A 47 -7.73 -4.72 1.56
N LEU A 48 -8.64 -4.90 2.52
CA LEU A 48 -9.06 -6.22 2.97
C LEU A 48 -9.75 -7.02 1.85
N LEU A 49 -10.63 -6.38 1.08
CA LEU A 49 -11.27 -7.00 -0.08
C LEU A 49 -10.24 -7.43 -1.14
N LEU A 50 -9.23 -6.60 -1.42
CA LEU A 50 -8.16 -6.96 -2.36
C LEU A 50 -7.30 -8.11 -1.84
N LYS A 51 -7.00 -8.14 -0.54
CA LYS A 51 -6.28 -9.25 0.10
C LYS A 51 -7.06 -10.57 0.01
N LEU A 52 -8.37 -10.53 0.25
CA LEU A 52 -9.24 -11.70 0.11
C LEU A 52 -9.23 -12.22 -1.34
N LYS A 53 -9.41 -11.34 -2.33
CA LYS A 53 -9.33 -11.72 -3.75
C LYS A 53 -7.99 -12.34 -4.13
N LEU A 54 -6.88 -11.77 -3.64
CA LEU A 54 -5.54 -12.34 -3.86
C LEU A 54 -5.39 -13.72 -3.20
N GLN A 55 -5.96 -13.91 -2.01
CA GLN A 55 -5.94 -15.20 -1.33
C GLN A 55 -6.77 -16.25 -2.08
N GLU A 56 -7.97 -15.89 -2.55
CA GLU A 56 -8.81 -16.76 -3.39
C GLU A 56 -8.12 -17.15 -4.71
N GLN A 57 -7.43 -16.22 -5.36
CA GLN A 57 -6.65 -16.53 -6.56
C GLN A 57 -5.46 -17.46 -6.27
N LYS A 58 -4.79 -17.28 -5.13
CA LYS A 58 -3.70 -18.17 -4.71
C LYS A 58 -4.20 -19.57 -4.41
N THR A 59 -5.32 -19.72 -3.69
CA THR A 59 -5.91 -21.04 -3.41
C THR A 59 -6.51 -21.69 -4.66
N GLY A 60 -7.09 -20.91 -5.56
CA GLY A 60 -7.59 -21.39 -6.86
C GLY A 60 -6.49 -21.81 -7.83
N SER A 61 -5.36 -21.11 -7.86
CA SER A 61 -4.21 -21.49 -8.72
C SER A 61 -3.49 -22.73 -8.22
N ASN A 62 -3.44 -22.96 -6.90
CA ASN A 62 -2.79 -24.14 -6.33
C ASN A 62 -3.64 -25.43 -6.48
N ALA A 63 -4.92 -25.33 -6.84
CA ALA A 63 -5.77 -26.50 -7.11
C ALA A 63 -5.54 -27.11 -8.51
N GLY A 64 -4.76 -26.45 -9.37
CA GLY A 64 -4.37 -26.95 -10.71
C GLY A 64 -2.98 -27.59 -10.79
N GLU A 65 -2.18 -27.54 -9.71
CA GLU A 65 -0.79 -28.03 -9.70
C GLU A 65 -0.64 -29.27 -8.80
N ILE A 66 -1.53 -30.25 -8.98
CA ILE A 66 -1.27 -31.63 -8.57
C ILE A 66 -0.53 -32.29 -9.73
N GLY A 67 0.80 -32.28 -9.67
CA GLY A 67 1.62 -33.16 -10.50
C GLY A 67 2.84 -32.50 -11.13
N ARG A 68 3.83 -32.13 -10.31
CA ARG A 68 5.22 -32.16 -10.80
C ARG A 68 6.15 -32.63 -9.70
N PRO A 69 6.52 -33.94 -9.68
CA PRO A 69 7.59 -34.38 -8.80
C PRO A 69 8.90 -33.75 -9.29
N ALA A 70 9.69 -33.26 -8.34
CA ALA A 70 11.09 -32.99 -8.58
C ALA A 70 11.76 -34.28 -9.06
N SER A 71 12.29 -34.28 -10.28
CA SER A 71 13.33 -35.22 -10.71
C SER A 71 14.14 -34.55 -11.81
N ASP A 72 15.45 -34.60 -11.60
CA ASP A 72 16.50 -34.10 -12.47
C ASP A 72 16.41 -34.63 -13.92
N ASP A 73 17.05 -33.84 -14.79
CA ASP A 73 17.67 -34.23 -16.05
C ASP A 73 16.77 -34.65 -17.23
N ALA A 74 16.61 -33.73 -18.20
CA ALA A 74 16.79 -34.02 -19.63
C ALA A 74 16.51 -32.79 -20.50
N ALA A 75 17.45 -32.52 -21.40
CA ALA A 75 17.47 -31.46 -22.37
C ALA A 75 16.22 -31.34 -23.28
N SER A 76 15.77 -30.10 -23.52
CA SER A 76 15.35 -29.63 -24.85
C SER A 76 15.33 -28.09 -24.91
N PRO A 77 15.83 -27.48 -26.00
CA PRO A 77 16.01 -26.05 -26.10
C PRO A 77 14.70 -25.39 -26.57
N ALA A 78 13.85 -25.02 -25.63
CA ALA A 78 12.78 -24.08 -25.92
C ALA A 78 13.38 -22.68 -25.91
N VAL A 79 13.50 -22.10 -27.11
CA VAL A 79 13.83 -20.69 -27.35
C VAL A 79 12.70 -19.84 -26.78
N MET A 80 12.67 -19.68 -25.45
CA MET A 80 11.86 -18.67 -24.79
C MET A 80 12.72 -17.42 -24.70
N ASP A 81 12.19 -16.31 -25.20
CA ASP A 81 12.65 -14.96 -24.90
C ASP A 81 12.65 -14.75 -23.36
N SER A 82 13.77 -15.15 -22.77
CA SER A 82 14.05 -15.23 -21.34
C SER A 82 14.85 -14.01 -20.87
N CYS A 83 14.84 -12.95 -21.67
CA CYS A 83 15.65 -11.76 -21.47
C CYS A 83 14.96 -10.74 -20.55
N GLY A 84 14.35 -11.22 -19.47
CA GLY A 84 13.72 -10.38 -18.45
C GLY A 84 14.26 -10.77 -17.08
N PRO A 85 14.88 -9.85 -16.30
CA PRO A 85 15.48 -10.18 -15.01
C PRO A 85 14.48 -10.80 -14.03
N HIS A 86 13.19 -10.44 -14.16
CA HIS A 86 12.09 -10.99 -13.35
C HIS A 86 11.77 -12.47 -13.61
N LYS A 87 12.23 -13.07 -14.71
CA LYS A 87 12.04 -14.50 -14.99
C LYS A 87 13.19 -15.37 -14.47
N LEU A 88 14.35 -14.76 -14.23
CA LEU A 88 15.57 -15.45 -13.81
C LEU A 88 15.81 -15.37 -12.29
N LEU A 89 15.19 -14.38 -11.64
CA LEU A 89 15.33 -14.16 -10.20
C LEU A 89 14.05 -14.60 -9.48
N PRO A 90 14.16 -15.49 -8.46
CA PRO A 90 13.06 -15.74 -7.55
C PRO A 90 12.58 -14.44 -6.89
N PRO A 91 11.26 -14.27 -6.63
CA PRO A 91 10.74 -13.12 -5.91
C PRO A 91 11.38 -12.96 -4.53
N PHE A 92 11.60 -11.72 -4.12
CA PHE A 92 12.15 -11.41 -2.79
C PHE A 92 11.22 -11.88 -1.68
N ASN A 93 11.76 -12.61 -0.71
CA ASN A 93 11.03 -13.08 0.46
C ASN A 93 11.57 -12.41 1.73
N GLU A 94 10.85 -11.42 2.27
CA GLU A 94 11.25 -10.66 3.47
C GLU A 94 11.55 -11.51 4.71
N MET A 95 11.03 -12.73 4.80
CA MET A 95 11.25 -13.64 5.94
C MET A 95 12.50 -14.50 5.79
N ARG A 96 13.06 -14.61 4.58
CA ARG A 96 14.12 -15.59 4.24
C ARG A 96 15.30 -14.98 3.50
N ASP A 97 15.08 -13.93 2.73
CA ASP A 97 16.09 -13.25 1.95
C ASP A 97 16.57 -12.01 2.69
N ASP A 98 17.87 -11.95 2.96
CA ASP A 98 18.55 -10.70 3.28
C ASP A 98 18.58 -9.82 2.03
N LEU A 99 18.31 -8.52 2.17
CA LEU A 99 18.26 -7.57 1.05
C LEU A 99 19.56 -7.60 0.23
N ASP A 100 20.71 -7.66 0.91
CA ASP A 100 22.03 -7.72 0.27
C ASP A 100 22.20 -9.00 -0.54
N ALA A 101 21.67 -10.13 -0.06
CA ALA A 101 21.74 -11.41 -0.78
C ALA A 101 20.86 -11.37 -2.05
N TYR A 102 19.69 -10.73 -1.99
CA TYR A 102 18.84 -10.54 -3.16
C TYR A 102 19.51 -9.62 -4.20
N LEU A 103 20.11 -8.51 -3.75
CA LEU A 103 20.84 -7.58 -4.62
C LEU A 103 22.02 -8.27 -5.31
N GLN A 104 22.82 -9.08 -4.61
CA GLN A 104 23.91 -9.85 -5.21
C GLN A 104 23.44 -10.82 -6.31
N ARG A 105 22.29 -11.47 -6.12
CA ARG A 105 21.71 -12.34 -7.17
C ARG A 105 21.27 -11.51 -8.37
N PHE A 106 20.63 -10.37 -8.12
CA PHE A 106 20.20 -9.44 -9.16
C PHE A 106 21.39 -8.95 -10.00
N GLU A 107 22.47 -8.52 -9.35
CA GLU A 107 23.70 -8.08 -10.01
C GLU A 107 24.31 -9.18 -10.88
N ARG A 108 24.39 -10.42 -10.37
CA ARG A 108 24.90 -11.57 -11.15
C ARG A 108 24.09 -11.83 -12.42
N VAL A 109 22.77 -11.67 -12.36
CA VAL A 109 21.88 -11.83 -13.51
C VAL A 109 21.96 -10.65 -14.47
N ALA A 110 22.15 -9.44 -13.97
CA ALA A 110 22.35 -8.25 -14.80
C ALA A 110 23.67 -8.34 -15.59
N VAL A 111 24.77 -8.71 -14.91
CA VAL A 111 26.10 -8.88 -15.53
C VAL A 111 26.11 -10.00 -16.58
N SER A 112 25.36 -11.08 -16.37
CA SER A 112 25.27 -12.16 -17.36
C SER A 112 24.41 -11.80 -18.58
N GLN A 113 23.41 -10.92 -18.43
CA GLN A 113 22.60 -10.41 -19.54
C GLN A 113 23.35 -9.40 -20.40
N GLU A 114 24.16 -8.51 -19.80
CA GLU A 114 24.99 -7.56 -20.56
C GLU A 114 25.96 -8.25 -21.53
N CYS A 115 26.41 -9.46 -21.18
CA CYS A 115 27.26 -10.29 -22.04
C CYS A 115 26.49 -11.03 -23.16
N SER A 116 25.19 -11.34 -22.99
CA SER A 116 24.41 -12.11 -23.98
C SER A 116 23.56 -11.25 -24.91
N CYS A 117 23.39 -9.95 -24.63
CA CYS A 117 22.54 -9.06 -25.43
C CYS A 117 23.30 -8.19 -26.44
N ASN A 118 24.64 -8.23 -26.43
CA ASN A 118 25.51 -7.47 -27.34
C ASN A 118 26.01 -8.27 -28.56
N GLU A 119 25.45 -9.45 -28.81
CA GLU A 119 25.75 -10.26 -29.99
C GLU A 119 24.53 -10.29 -30.93
N LYS A 120 24.35 -9.21 -31.68
CA LYS A 120 23.55 -9.12 -32.90
C LYS A 120 24.34 -8.39 -33.97
#